data_AF-A0A8T7J3H5-F1
#
_entry.id   AF-A0A8T7J3H5-F1
#
_cell.length_a   1.000
_cell.length_b   1.000
_cell.length_c   1.000
_cell.angle_alpha   90.00
_cell.angle_beta   90.00
_cell.angle_gamma   90.00
#
_symmetry.space_group_name_H-M   'P 1'
#
loop_
_entity.id
_entity.type
_entity.pdbx_description
1 polymer ?
#
loop_
_entity_poly.entity_id
_entity_poly.type
_entity_poly.pdbx_seq_one_letter_code
_entity_poly.pdbx_strand_id
1 'polypeptide(L)'
;MAKKKAKTPSNNIAQNKKARHEFVLDKKFEAGIELQGWEIKSIRQGKVNMTDAYVFVKQGEVFLSNTQIQPLNQASSHVLCEPNRVRKLLLNKREISELIGSVERKGYTLVPTSMYWVRNWVKVSFALAKGKLAHDKRTDIKDRDWSRQKERIMKHSSK
;
A
#
# COMPACT_ATOMS: atom_id res chain seq x y z
N MET A 1 37.08 -12.16 7.41
CA MET A 1 35.97 -11.66 6.54
C MET A 1 34.65 -11.86 7.29
N ALA A 2 34.02 -10.77 7.73
CA ALA A 2 32.76 -10.87 8.49
C ALA A 2 31.63 -11.41 7.58
N LYS A 3 31.08 -12.59 7.92
CA LYS A 3 29.90 -13.15 7.25
C LYS A 3 28.74 -12.16 7.37
N LYS A 4 28.32 -11.54 6.26
CA LYS A 4 27.06 -10.78 6.18
C LYS A 4 25.93 -11.74 6.60
N LYS A 5 25.25 -11.44 7.71
CA LYS A 5 24.03 -12.17 8.11
C LYS A 5 23.03 -12.14 6.95
N ALA A 6 22.49 -13.30 6.60
CA ALA A 6 21.44 -13.41 5.58
C ALA A 6 20.28 -12.48 5.96
N LYS A 7 19.91 -11.56 5.06
CA LYS A 7 18.75 -10.69 5.27
C LYS A 7 17.51 -11.58 5.33
N THR A 8 16.82 -11.59 6.47
CA THR A 8 15.47 -12.15 6.57
C THR A 8 14.62 -11.59 5.43
N PRO A 9 13.90 -12.42 4.66
CA PRO A 9 13.02 -11.91 3.63
C PRO A 9 12.03 -10.96 4.30
N SER A 10 12.02 -9.69 3.88
CA SER A 10 11.10 -8.72 4.45
C SER A 10 9.68 -9.16 4.09
N ASN A 11 8.79 -9.25 5.07
CA ASN A 11 7.38 -9.60 4.88
C ASN A 11 6.59 -8.61 4.00
N ASN A 12 7.23 -7.59 3.47
CA ASN A 12 6.62 -6.52 2.71
C ASN A 12 6.57 -6.87 1.22
N ILE A 13 5.38 -6.81 0.63
CA ILE A 13 5.14 -7.12 -0.78
C ILE A 13 5.27 -5.84 -1.61
N ALA A 14 4.48 -4.82 -1.26
CA ALA A 14 4.39 -3.58 -2.01
C ALA A 14 4.10 -2.42 -1.07
N GLN A 15 4.71 -1.27 -1.33
CA GLN A 15 4.46 -0.03 -0.60
C GLN A 15 3.99 1.06 -1.55
N ASN A 16 2.92 1.74 -1.18
CA ASN A 16 2.52 2.97 -1.85
C ASN A 16 3.31 4.14 -1.26
N LYS A 17 4.42 4.49 -1.90
CA LYS A 17 5.25 5.64 -1.50
C LYS A 17 4.54 6.98 -1.75
N LYS A 18 3.67 7.04 -2.77
CA LYS A 18 2.90 8.23 -3.15
C LYS A 18 1.91 8.64 -2.06
N ALA A 19 1.29 7.67 -1.39
CA ALA A 19 0.33 7.91 -0.30
C ALA A 19 0.87 8.84 0.81
N ARG A 20 2.13 8.67 1.23
CA ARG A 20 2.74 9.50 2.29
C ARG A 20 3.10 10.93 1.84
N HIS A 21 3.28 11.12 0.53
CA HIS A 21 3.66 12.41 -0.04
C HIS A 21 2.45 13.25 -0.38
N GLU A 22 1.38 12.63 -0.84
CA GLU A 22 0.18 13.35 -1.30
C GLU A 22 -0.82 13.60 -0.18
N PHE A 23 -0.85 12.74 0.83
CA PHE A 23 -1.86 12.76 1.87
C PHE A 23 -1.26 12.82 3.27
N VAL A 24 -2.00 13.45 4.18
CA VAL A 24 -1.84 13.29 5.63
C VAL A 24 -2.63 12.05 6.01
N LEU A 25 -1.94 11.06 6.57
CA LEU A 25 -2.54 9.81 7.03
C LEU A 25 -2.92 9.97 8.50
N ASP A 26 -4.17 9.72 8.82
CA ASP A 26 -4.72 9.87 10.17
C ASP A 26 -4.77 8.49 10.85
N LYS A 27 -5.92 7.81 10.79
CA LYS A 27 -6.09 6.46 11.33
C LYS A 27 -5.76 5.39 10.30
N LYS A 28 -4.97 4.39 10.71
CA LYS A 28 -4.63 3.21 9.91
C LYS A 28 -5.51 2.02 10.28
N PHE A 29 -5.86 1.25 9.27
CA PHE A 29 -6.62 0.01 9.36
C PHE A 29 -5.86 -1.11 8.64
N GLU A 30 -6.17 -2.34 9.01
CA GLU A 30 -5.63 -3.56 8.42
C GLU A 30 -6.79 -4.41 7.94
N ALA A 31 -6.72 -4.89 6.70
CA ALA A 31 -7.72 -5.79 6.13
C ALA A 31 -7.06 -7.01 5.50
N GLY A 32 -7.78 -8.13 5.55
CA GLY A 32 -7.54 -9.25 4.63
C GLY A 32 -8.04 -8.90 3.23
N ILE A 33 -7.47 -9.52 2.20
CA ILE A 33 -7.87 -9.30 0.81
C ILE A 33 -8.34 -10.61 0.17
N GLU A 34 -9.44 -10.55 -0.58
CA GLU A 34 -9.94 -11.69 -1.35
C GLU A 34 -9.11 -11.86 -2.64
N LEU A 35 -8.28 -12.89 -2.68
CA LEU A 35 -7.38 -13.19 -3.79
C LEU A 35 -7.70 -14.53 -4.45
N GLN A 36 -7.50 -14.58 -5.76
CA GLN A 36 -7.54 -15.79 -6.55
C GLN A 36 -6.18 -16.53 -6.49
N GLY A 37 -6.18 -17.82 -6.79
CA GLY A 37 -4.98 -18.66 -6.70
C GLY A 37 -3.81 -18.19 -7.57
N TRP A 38 -4.09 -17.66 -8.77
CA TRP A 38 -3.05 -17.13 -9.65
C TRP A 38 -2.45 -15.82 -9.11
N GLU A 39 -3.27 -14.98 -8.47
CA GLU A 39 -2.83 -13.71 -7.88
C GLU A 39 -1.81 -13.98 -6.76
N ILE A 40 -2.05 -14.99 -5.92
CA ILE A 40 -1.09 -15.38 -4.87
C ILE A 40 0.26 -15.79 -5.47
N LYS A 41 0.27 -16.50 -6.60
CA LYS A 41 1.53 -16.88 -7.28
C LYS A 41 2.26 -15.64 -7.80
N SER A 42 1.55 -14.70 -8.43
CA SER A 42 2.13 -13.43 -8.91
C SER A 42 2.69 -12.57 -7.76
N ILE A 43 1.96 -12.48 -6.64
CA ILE A 43 2.37 -11.76 -5.44
C ILE A 43 3.66 -12.35 -4.86
N ARG A 44 3.79 -13.69 -4.85
CA ARG A 44 5.03 -14.35 -4.40
C ARG A 44 6.24 -14.03 -5.29
N GLN A 45 6.01 -13.78 -6.58
CA GLN A 45 7.05 -13.30 -7.50
C GLN A 45 7.26 -11.77 -7.43
N GLY A 46 6.55 -11.06 -6.55
CA GLY A 46 6.68 -9.61 -6.38
C GLY A 46 6.06 -8.78 -7.51
N LYS A 47 5.24 -9.39 -8.38
CA LYS A 47 4.64 -8.70 -9.55
C LYS A 47 3.33 -7.98 -9.17
N VAL A 48 3.44 -6.98 -8.30
CA VAL A 48 2.30 -6.20 -7.79
C VAL A 48 2.61 -4.72 -7.84
N ASN A 49 1.67 -3.93 -8.35
CA ASN A 49 1.71 -2.47 -8.30
C ASN A 49 0.45 -1.94 -7.59
N MET A 50 0.66 -1.03 -6.62
CA MET A 50 -0.38 -0.42 -5.79
C MET A 50 -0.23 1.12 -5.73
N THR A 51 0.48 1.72 -6.68
CA THR A 51 0.83 3.15 -6.62
C THR A 51 -0.39 4.05 -6.71
N ASP A 52 -1.32 3.74 -7.62
CA ASP A 52 -2.56 4.51 -7.85
C ASP A 52 -3.81 3.79 -7.33
N ALA A 53 -3.60 2.81 -6.46
CA ALA A 53 -4.70 2.07 -5.84
C ALA A 53 -5.44 2.96 -4.84
N TYR A 54 -6.76 2.78 -4.76
CA TYR A 54 -7.61 3.44 -3.78
C TYR A 54 -8.61 2.44 -3.19
N VAL A 55 -9.08 2.76 -1.99
CA VAL A 55 -10.10 1.97 -1.30
C VAL A 55 -11.41 2.75 -1.34
N PHE A 56 -12.50 2.06 -1.58
CA PHE A 56 -13.84 2.67 -1.56
C PHE A 56 -14.82 1.76 -0.85
N VAL A 57 -15.90 2.36 -0.35
CA VAL A 57 -16.98 1.63 0.32
C VAL A 57 -18.20 1.65 -0.60
N LYS A 58 -18.82 0.48 -0.79
CA LYS A 58 -20.03 0.33 -1.58
C LYS A 58 -20.95 -0.66 -0.87
N GLN A 59 -22.21 -0.28 -0.65
CA GLN A 59 -23.24 -1.15 -0.05
C GLN A 59 -22.82 -1.80 1.29
N GLY A 60 -22.07 -1.08 2.13
CA GLY A 60 -21.60 -1.60 3.41
C GLY A 60 -20.43 -2.58 3.31
N GLU A 61 -19.77 -2.66 2.16
CA GLU A 61 -18.58 -3.48 1.94
C GLU A 61 -17.43 -2.61 1.43
N VAL A 62 -16.20 -3.02 1.74
CA VAL A 62 -14.99 -2.27 1.40
C VAL A 62 -14.26 -2.97 0.28
N PHE A 63 -13.87 -2.21 -0.73
CA PHE A 63 -13.21 -2.72 -1.92
C PHE A 63 -11.90 -1.98 -2.18
N LEU A 64 -10.90 -2.72 -2.66
CA LEU A 64 -9.64 -2.22 -3.18
C LEU A 64 -9.71 -2.19 -4.71
N SER A 65 -9.51 -1.00 -5.27
CA SER A 65 -9.49 -0.76 -6.71
C SER A 65 -8.08 -0.41 -7.20
N ASN A 66 -7.88 -0.55 -8.51
CA ASN A 66 -6.69 -0.08 -9.22
C ASN A 66 -5.35 -0.63 -8.65
N THR A 67 -5.41 -1.82 -8.05
CA THR A 67 -4.22 -2.61 -7.73
C THR A 67 -3.97 -3.57 -8.88
N GLN A 68 -2.81 -3.44 -9.51
CA GLN A 68 -2.45 -4.23 -10.68
C GLN A 68 -1.58 -5.42 -10.23
N ILE A 69 -2.10 -6.63 -10.42
CA ILE A 69 -1.35 -7.86 -10.20
C ILE A 69 -1.06 -8.45 -11.58
N GLN A 70 0.21 -8.48 -11.98
CA GLN A 70 0.55 -8.95 -13.32
C GLN A 70 0.45 -10.47 -13.37
N PRO A 71 -0.29 -11.04 -14.34
CA PRO A 71 -0.35 -12.48 -14.51
C PRO A 71 1.03 -13.02 -14.87
N LEU A 72 1.28 -14.27 -14.46
CA LEU A 72 2.50 -14.97 -14.84
C LEU A 72 2.32 -15.59 -16.22
N ASN A 73 3.40 -15.67 -17.00
CA ASN A 73 3.42 -16.41 -18.27
C ASN A 73 3.10 -17.90 -18.08
N GLN A 74 3.30 -18.42 -16.85
CA GLN A 74 2.99 -19.77 -16.42
C GLN A 74 1.55 -19.91 -15.89
N ALA A 75 0.74 -18.86 -15.94
CA ALA A 75 -0.66 -18.94 -15.56
C ALA A 75 -1.43 -19.81 -16.56
N SER A 76 -2.37 -20.61 -16.05
CA SER A 76 -3.15 -21.52 -16.87
C SER A 76 -3.98 -20.76 -17.92
N SER A 77 -3.93 -21.21 -19.17
CA SER A 77 -4.68 -20.63 -20.30
C SER A 77 -6.19 -20.67 -20.11
N HIS A 78 -6.70 -21.54 -19.22
CA HIS A 78 -8.12 -21.69 -18.92
C HIS A 78 -8.65 -20.68 -17.89
N VAL A 79 -7.79 -19.88 -17.26
CA VAL A 79 -8.20 -18.88 -16.26
C VAL A 79 -8.03 -17.48 -16.85
N LEU A 80 -9.13 -16.75 -16.99
CA LEU A 80 -9.08 -15.34 -17.37
C LEU A 80 -8.47 -14.52 -16.24
N CYS A 81 -7.22 -14.10 -16.42
CA CYS A 81 -6.45 -13.37 -15.41
C CYS A 81 -6.62 -11.86 -15.60
N GLU A 82 -7.63 -11.28 -14.95
CA GLU A 82 -7.89 -9.84 -14.96
C GLU A 82 -6.96 -9.09 -13.97
N PRO A 83 -5.95 -8.32 -14.42
CA PRO A 83 -4.94 -7.72 -13.54
C PRO A 83 -5.52 -6.66 -12.59
N ASN A 84 -6.51 -5.90 -13.08
CA ASN A 84 -7.09 -4.73 -12.42
C ASN A 84 -8.41 -5.03 -11.70
N ARG A 85 -8.72 -6.31 -11.46
CA ARG A 85 -9.93 -6.75 -10.78
C ARG A 85 -10.14 -6.00 -9.46
N VAL A 86 -11.37 -5.57 -9.19
CA VAL A 86 -11.75 -5.01 -7.89
C VAL A 86 -11.76 -6.12 -6.85
N ARG A 87 -11.08 -5.92 -5.72
CA ARG A 87 -10.89 -6.94 -4.68
C ARG A 87 -11.61 -6.55 -3.41
N LYS A 88 -12.40 -7.46 -2.84
CA LYS A 88 -13.07 -7.23 -1.57
C LYS A 88 -12.05 -7.24 -0.43
N LEU A 89 -12.20 -6.30 0.50
CA LEU A 89 -11.45 -6.24 1.74
C LEU A 89 -12.29 -6.80 2.88
N LEU A 90 -11.67 -7.66 3.69
CA LEU A 90 -12.29 -8.34 4.81
C LEU A 90 -11.93 -7.60 6.10
N LEU A 91 -12.93 -6.96 6.70
CA LEU A 91 -12.85 -6.11 7.88
C LEU A 91 -13.96 -6.47 8.87
N ASN A 92 -13.82 -6.03 10.13
CA ASN A 92 -14.89 -6.16 11.09
C ASN A 92 -16.04 -5.19 10.81
N LYS A 93 -17.29 -5.61 11.07
CA LYS A 93 -18.49 -4.78 10.86
C LYS A 93 -18.41 -3.42 11.55
N ARG A 94 -17.84 -3.36 12.77
CA ARG A 94 -17.64 -2.11 13.54
C ARG A 94 -16.68 -1.15 12.82
N GLU A 95 -15.59 -1.67 12.27
CA GLU A 95 -14.60 -0.87 11.53
C GLU A 95 -15.21 -0.32 10.23
N ILE A 96 -16.00 -1.13 9.53
CA ILE A 96 -16.70 -0.70 8.32
C ILE A 96 -17.65 0.46 8.62
N SER A 97 -18.43 0.39 9.70
CA SER A 97 -19.32 1.49 10.10
C SER A 97 -18.55 2.78 10.44
N GLU A 98 -17.39 2.67 11.09
CA GLU A 98 -16.52 3.82 11.38
C GLU A 98 -15.96 4.46 10.09
N LEU A 99 -15.55 3.62 9.12
CA LEU A 99 -15.05 4.07 7.83
C LEU A 99 -16.13 4.81 7.04
N ILE A 100 -17.34 4.26 6.96
CA ILE A 100 -18.48 4.90 6.28
C ILE A 100 -18.74 6.28 6.87
N GLY A 101 -18.88 6.37 8.20
CA GLY A 101 -19.13 7.65 8.87
C GLY A 101 -18.01 8.67 8.69
N SER A 102 -16.76 8.22 8.59
CA SER A 102 -15.60 9.09 8.40
C SER A 102 -15.48 9.61 6.96
N VAL A 103 -15.75 8.75 5.97
CA VAL A 103 -15.72 9.11 4.55
C VAL A 103 -16.85 10.08 4.22
N GLU A 104 -18.08 9.79 4.66
CA GLU A 104 -19.26 10.59 4.34
C GLU A 104 -19.28 11.95 5.06
N ARG A 105 -18.99 11.99 6.38
CA ARG A 105 -19.14 13.24 7.15
C ARG A 105 -17.97 14.19 7.01
N LYS A 106 -16.74 13.67 6.92
CA LYS A 106 -15.51 14.46 6.99
C LYS A 106 -14.79 14.58 5.64
N GLY A 107 -15.31 13.92 4.59
CA GLY A 107 -14.72 13.95 3.24
C GLY A 107 -13.33 13.31 3.18
N TYR A 108 -13.03 12.36 4.06
CA TYR A 108 -11.77 11.63 3.99
C TYR A 108 -11.76 10.66 2.81
N THR A 109 -10.58 10.45 2.25
CA THR A 109 -10.32 9.42 1.24
C THR A 109 -9.64 8.22 1.90
N LEU A 110 -9.92 7.01 1.41
CA LEU A 110 -9.24 5.80 1.88
C LEU A 110 -8.11 5.44 0.93
N VAL A 111 -6.88 5.45 1.45
CA VAL A 111 -5.67 5.23 0.64
C VAL A 111 -4.90 4.02 1.15
N PRO A 112 -4.62 3.02 0.30
CA PRO A 112 -3.79 1.88 0.66
C PRO A 112 -2.33 2.32 0.81
N THR A 113 -1.70 1.92 1.91
CA THR A 113 -0.33 2.31 2.26
C THR A 113 0.67 1.18 1.98
N SER A 114 0.33 -0.06 2.37
CA SER A 114 1.24 -1.20 2.17
C SER A 114 0.49 -2.52 2.09
N MET A 115 1.06 -3.45 1.33
CA MET A 115 0.66 -4.84 1.26
C MET A 115 1.78 -5.70 1.83
N TYR A 116 1.47 -6.63 2.72
CA TYR A 116 2.45 -7.47 3.41
C TYR A 116 1.91 -8.86 3.74
N TRP A 117 2.83 -9.77 4.00
CA TRP A 117 2.56 -11.13 4.45
C TRP A 117 2.35 -11.16 5.97
N VAL A 118 1.25 -11.78 6.38
CA VAL A 118 1.03 -12.24 7.75
C VAL A 118 0.86 -13.75 7.70
N ARG A 119 1.89 -14.49 8.12
CA ARG A 119 1.99 -15.94 7.93
C ARG A 119 1.89 -16.28 6.44
N ASN A 120 0.80 -16.92 6.01
CA ASN A 120 0.54 -17.28 4.62
C ASN A 120 -0.50 -16.38 3.94
N TRP A 121 -1.05 -15.41 4.67
CA TRP A 121 -2.08 -14.50 4.19
C TRP A 121 -1.48 -13.17 3.74
N VAL A 122 -2.08 -12.60 2.71
CA VAL A 122 -1.78 -11.23 2.29
C VAL A 122 -2.72 -10.30 3.04
N LYS A 123 -2.14 -9.27 3.67
CA LYS A 123 -2.90 -8.19 4.30
C LYS A 123 -2.57 -6.87 3.65
N VAL A 124 -3.56 -5.99 3.62
CA VAL A 124 -3.43 -4.62 3.12
C VAL A 124 -3.66 -3.68 4.30
N SER A 125 -2.69 -2.80 4.54
CA SER A 125 -2.88 -1.65 5.41
C SER A 125 -3.28 -0.46 4.57
N PHE A 126 -4.35 0.21 4.97
CA PHE A 126 -4.86 1.44 4.39
C PHE A 126 -5.18 2.43 5.49
N ALA A 127 -5.37 3.69 5.14
CA ALA A 127 -5.62 4.74 6.12
C ALA A 127 -6.68 5.73 5.63
N LEU A 128 -7.33 6.38 6.61
CA LEU A 128 -8.05 7.62 6.37
C LEU A 128 -7.03 8.71 6.04
N ALA A 129 -7.26 9.36 4.91
CA ALA A 129 -6.30 10.26 4.29
C ALA A 129 -6.97 11.57 3.90
N LYS A 130 -6.32 12.69 4.21
CA LYS A 130 -6.69 14.02 3.74
C LYS A 130 -5.61 14.53 2.79
N GLY A 131 -6.00 15.12 1.67
CA GLY A 131 -5.04 15.69 0.73
C GLY A 131 -4.20 16.78 1.39
N LYS A 132 -2.88 16.73 1.21
CA LYS A 132 -1.97 17.80 1.64
C LYS A 132 -2.16 19.04 0.77
N LEU A 133 -2.03 20.21 1.39
CA LEU A 133 -2.00 21.48 0.67
C LEU A 133 -0.70 21.59 -0.15
N ALA A 134 -0.72 22.39 -1.22
CA ALA A 134 0.45 22.56 -2.08
C ALA A 134 1.65 23.17 -1.33
N HIS A 135 1.39 24.01 -0.32
CA HIS A 135 2.42 24.58 0.54
C HIS A 135 3.14 23.49 1.35
N ASP A 136 2.38 22.64 2.06
CA ASP A 136 2.93 21.53 2.86
C ASP A 136 3.71 20.51 2.02
N LYS A 137 3.30 20.30 0.76
CA LYS A 137 4.06 19.45 -0.17
C LYS A 137 5.43 20.04 -0.50
N ARG A 138 5.53 21.36 -0.69
CA ARG A 138 6.80 22.03 -0.98
C ARG A 138 7.76 21.98 0.21
N THR A 139 7.25 22.18 1.43
CA THR A 139 8.06 22.07 2.65
C THR A 139 8.58 20.65 2.84
N ASP A 140 7.74 19.62 2.64
CA ASP A 140 8.14 18.21 2.74
C ASP A 140 9.24 17.82 1.75
N ILE A 141 9.23 18.42 0.55
CA ILE A 141 10.26 18.19 -0.48
C ILE A 141 11.56 18.88 -0.06
N LYS A 142 11.49 20.15 0.35
CA LYS A 142 12.65 20.92 0.80
C LYS A 142 13.37 20.24 1.97
N ASP A 143 12.63 19.79 2.98
CA ASP A 143 13.20 19.14 4.16
C ASP A 143 13.86 17.80 3.81
N ARG A 144 13.25 17.04 2.88
CA ARG A 144 13.83 15.78 2.40
C ARG A 144 15.13 16.00 1.65
N ASP A 145 15.17 16.99 0.78
CA ASP A 145 16.37 17.30 0.00
C ASP A 145 17.47 17.85 0.89
N TRP A 146 17.13 18.68 1.88
CA TRP A 146 18.06 19.12 2.91
C TRP A 146 18.63 17.96 3.74
N SER A 147 17.78 17.02 4.18
CA SER A 147 18.23 15.82 4.93
C SER A 147 19.21 14.98 4.12
N ARG A 148 18.94 14.77 2.81
CA ARG A 148 19.86 14.04 1.91
C ARG A 148 21.18 14.77 1.74
N GLN A 149 21.16 16.09 1.63
CA GLN A 149 22.38 16.90 1.51
C GLN A 149 23.22 16.82 2.79
N LYS A 150 22.59 16.92 3.96
CA LYS A 150 23.24 16.75 5.26
C LYS A 150 23.93 15.39 5.39
N GLU A 151 23.24 14.31 5.01
CA GLU A 151 23.81 12.95 4.99
C GLU A 151 25.02 12.83 4.07
N ARG A 152 25.01 13.49 2.90
CA ARG A 152 26.15 13.51 1.98
C ARG A 152 27.35 14.24 2.58
N ILE A 153 27.13 15.43 3.16
CA ILE A 153 28.20 16.23 3.79
C ILE A 153 28.85 15.43 4.94
N MET A 154 28.05 14.81 5.81
CA MET A 154 28.57 13.99 6.91
C MET A 154 29.39 12.80 6.44
N LYS A 155 29.00 12.13 5.34
CA LYS A 155 29.76 11.02 4.76
C LYS A 155 31.07 11.46 4.10
N HIS A 156 31.09 12.63 3.48
CA HIS A 156 32.30 13.18 2.84
C HIS A 156 33.29 13.76 3.87
N SER A 157 32.82 14.27 5.00
CA SER A 157 33.67 14.81 6.07
C SER A 157 34.33 13.73 6.95
N SER A 158 33.83 12.49 6.91
CA SER A 158 34.34 11.35 7.69
C SER A 158 35.42 10.54 6.96
N LYS A 159 35.90 11.02 5.81
CA LYS A 159 36.89 10.37 4.96
C LYS A 159 38.13 11.25 4.86
#